data_AF-A0A9X3KWD5-F1
#
_entry.id   AF-A0A9X3KWD5-F1
#
_cell.length_a   1.000
_cell.length_b   1.000
_cell.length_c   1.000
_cell.angle_alpha   90.00
_cell.angle_beta   90.00
_cell.angle_gamma   90.00
#
_symmetry.space_group_name_H-M   'P 1'
#
loop_
_entity.id
_entity.type
_entity.pdbx_description
1 polymer ?
#
loop_
_entity_poly.entity_id
_entity_poly.type
_entity_poly.pdbx_seq_one_letter_code
_entity_poly.pdbx_strand_id
1 'polypeptide(L)'
;MSRKPNIGIRELKENLSAVVDSAWEHPVSVHRYGSPWVWIVSHEVWSRNTRRVEFNPAGHPLAALRDHVDRALAASQPRLHAAAIRAMLRIEAPPLLRALVIQLLYGIDTEAGLHEQVSCNLLFRWFVGLSLDQEIWSPQDFGHALERALASADIVDILGRALAGAPVAPIEQATGIALNRTLLRAWRERAIRPD
;
A
#
# COMPACT_ATOMS: atom_id res chain seq x y z
N MET A 1 6.94 -35.75 -31.55
CA MET A 1 6.26 -34.70 -32.35
C MET A 1 6.96 -33.37 -32.12
N SER A 2 7.14 -32.57 -33.17
CA SER A 2 7.93 -31.32 -33.11
C SER A 2 7.22 -30.25 -32.29
N ARG A 3 7.92 -29.70 -31.30
CA ARG A 3 7.45 -28.69 -30.34
C ARG A 3 7.22 -27.35 -31.06
N LYS A 4 5.98 -26.86 -31.11
CA LYS A 4 5.67 -25.52 -31.63
C LYS A 4 4.97 -24.67 -30.56
N PRO A 5 5.69 -23.77 -29.88
CA PRO A 5 5.10 -22.88 -28.88
C PRO A 5 4.16 -21.84 -29.48
N ASN A 6 4.28 -21.58 -30.79
CA ASN A 6 3.47 -20.62 -31.54
C ASN A 6 2.83 -21.31 -32.74
N ILE A 7 1.50 -21.19 -32.88
CA ILE A 7 0.75 -21.78 -34.00
C ILE A 7 -0.19 -20.76 -34.63
N GLY A 8 -0.53 -20.94 -35.90
CA GLY A 8 -1.56 -20.13 -36.57
C GLY A 8 -2.97 -20.67 -36.34
N ILE A 9 -4.00 -19.82 -36.54
CA ILE A 9 -5.41 -20.22 -36.42
C ILE A 9 -5.80 -21.43 -37.29
N ARG A 10 -5.17 -21.58 -38.47
CA ARG A 10 -5.42 -22.73 -39.35
C ARG A 10 -4.89 -24.03 -38.74
N GLU A 11 -3.67 -23.99 -38.22
CA GLU A 11 -3.01 -25.14 -37.57
C GLU A 11 -3.75 -25.56 -36.30
N LEU A 12 -4.33 -24.61 -35.55
CA LEU A 12 -5.22 -24.90 -34.43
C LEU A 12 -6.47 -25.70 -34.87
N LYS A 13 -7.10 -25.30 -35.97
CA LYS A 13 -8.31 -25.99 -36.48
C LYS A 13 -8.00 -27.39 -37.00
N GLU A 14 -6.87 -27.53 -37.68
CA GLU A 14 -6.46 -28.79 -38.30
C GLU A 14 -5.93 -29.80 -37.26
N ASN A 15 -5.32 -29.34 -36.16
CA ASN A 15 -4.63 -30.20 -35.20
C ASN A 15 -5.05 -29.96 -33.75
N LEU A 16 -6.34 -29.68 -33.50
CA LEU A 16 -6.83 -29.29 -32.17
C LEU A 16 -6.38 -30.24 -31.05
N SER A 17 -6.50 -31.55 -31.25
CA SER A 17 -6.15 -32.54 -30.23
C SER A 17 -4.66 -32.46 -29.85
N ALA A 18 -3.77 -32.45 -30.84
CA ALA A 18 -2.33 -32.34 -30.61
C ALA A 18 -1.93 -31.00 -29.96
N VAL A 19 -2.66 -29.92 -30.29
CA VAL A 19 -2.46 -28.61 -29.66
C VAL A 19 -2.89 -28.63 -28.20
N VAL A 20 -4.02 -29.25 -27.87
CA VAL A 20 -4.50 -29.39 -26.49
C VAL A 20 -3.57 -30.28 -25.67
N ASP A 21 -3.10 -31.40 -26.22
CA ASP A 21 -2.13 -32.29 -25.56
C ASP A 21 -0.81 -31.55 -25.29
N SER A 22 -0.33 -30.77 -26.26
CA SER A 22 0.85 -29.91 -26.05
C SER A 22 0.60 -28.81 -25.01
N ALA A 23 -0.60 -28.22 -25.00
CA ALA A 23 -1.01 -27.18 -24.06
C ALA A 23 -1.15 -27.68 -22.61
N TRP A 24 -1.36 -28.98 -22.44
CA TRP A 24 -1.41 -29.62 -21.13
C TRP A 24 -0.05 -29.57 -20.42
N GLU A 25 1.04 -29.78 -21.16
CA GLU A 25 2.41 -29.70 -20.63
C GLU A 25 2.99 -28.29 -20.66
N HIS A 26 2.73 -27.49 -21.71
CA HIS A 26 3.33 -26.17 -21.93
C HIS A 26 2.35 -25.20 -22.59
N PRO A 27 2.28 -23.91 -22.20
CA PRO A 27 1.45 -22.91 -22.88
C PRO A 27 1.70 -22.82 -24.39
N VAL A 28 0.62 -22.77 -25.18
CA VAL A 28 0.68 -22.59 -26.65
C VAL A 28 0.05 -21.25 -27.03
N SER A 29 0.78 -20.43 -27.78
CA SER A 29 0.29 -19.14 -28.29
C SER A 29 -0.28 -19.29 -29.71
N VAL A 30 -1.55 -18.98 -29.86
CA VAL A 30 -2.25 -18.99 -31.16
C VAL A 30 -2.20 -17.59 -31.75
N HIS A 31 -1.66 -17.47 -32.96
CA HIS A 31 -1.47 -16.22 -33.67
C HIS A 31 -2.55 -16.00 -34.73
N ARG A 32 -2.92 -14.74 -34.91
CA ARG A 32 -3.80 -14.26 -35.98
C ARG A 32 -3.18 -13.01 -36.59
N TYR A 33 -3.04 -12.98 -37.91
CA TYR A 33 -2.40 -11.87 -38.65
C TYR A 33 -1.00 -11.50 -38.11
N GLY A 34 -0.19 -12.50 -37.76
CA GLY A 34 1.18 -12.29 -37.25
C GLY A 34 1.28 -11.83 -35.79
N SER A 35 0.15 -11.60 -35.11
CA SER A 35 0.13 -11.22 -33.68
C SER A 35 -0.43 -12.34 -32.81
N PRO A 36 0.07 -12.53 -31.58
CA PRO A 36 -0.52 -13.47 -30.63
C PRO A 36 -1.95 -13.03 -30.30
N TRP A 37 -2.90 -13.95 -30.47
CA TRP A 37 -4.34 -13.69 -30.35
C TRP A 37 -4.92 -14.32 -29.09
N VAL A 38 -4.60 -15.59 -28.81
CA VAL A 38 -5.01 -16.30 -27.59
C VAL A 38 -3.90 -17.22 -27.10
N TRP A 39 -3.88 -17.51 -25.81
CA TRP A 39 -3.05 -18.57 -25.23
C TRP A 39 -3.93 -19.75 -24.83
N ILE A 40 -3.53 -20.96 -25.19
CA ILE A 40 -4.11 -22.20 -24.69
C ILE A 40 -3.17 -22.71 -23.59
N VAL A 41 -3.72 -22.88 -22.40
CA VAL A 41 -2.99 -23.34 -21.21
C VAL A 41 -3.79 -24.42 -20.51
N SER A 42 -3.10 -25.32 -19.81
CA SER A 42 -3.75 -26.29 -18.96
C SER A 42 -4.54 -25.62 -17.83
N HIS A 43 -5.56 -26.31 -17.31
CA HIS A 43 -6.29 -25.84 -16.13
C HIS A 43 -5.37 -25.60 -14.93
N GLU A 44 -4.33 -26.41 -14.76
CA GLU A 44 -3.37 -26.26 -13.67
C GLU A 44 -2.53 -24.98 -13.81
N VAL A 45 -2.03 -24.69 -15.02
CA VAL A 45 -1.30 -23.44 -15.31
C VAL A 45 -2.19 -22.22 -15.13
N TRP A 46 -3.42 -22.28 -15.67
CA TRP A 46 -4.40 -21.21 -15.49
C TRP A 46 -4.71 -21.00 -14.01
N SER A 47 -5.03 -22.06 -13.27
CA SER A 47 -5.43 -22.00 -11.86
C SER A 47 -4.30 -21.58 -10.93
N ARG A 48 -3.05 -21.98 -11.21
CA ARG A 48 -1.87 -21.52 -10.47
C ARG A 48 -1.64 -20.03 -10.66
N ASN A 49 -1.73 -19.53 -11.90
CA ASN A 49 -1.54 -18.10 -12.20
C ASN A 49 -2.74 -17.24 -11.83
N THR A 50 -3.93 -17.84 -11.67
CA THR A 50 -5.14 -17.18 -11.19
C THR A 50 -5.41 -17.40 -9.71
N ARG A 51 -4.49 -18.02 -8.95
CA ARG A 51 -4.47 -17.88 -7.48
C ARG A 51 -4.27 -16.40 -7.18
N ARG A 52 -5.37 -15.67 -7.11
CA ARG A 52 -5.41 -14.31 -6.58
C ARG A 52 -4.87 -14.44 -5.17
N VAL A 53 -3.71 -13.81 -4.91
CA VAL A 53 -3.42 -13.37 -3.56
C VAL A 53 -4.56 -12.41 -3.24
N GLU A 54 -5.54 -12.90 -2.49
CA GLU A 54 -6.69 -12.09 -2.11
C GLU A 54 -6.17 -11.03 -1.15
N PHE A 55 -6.04 -9.80 -1.66
CA PHE A 55 -5.67 -8.67 -0.83
C PHE A 55 -6.85 -8.37 0.11
N ASN A 56 -6.80 -8.92 1.32
CA ASN A 56 -7.82 -8.77 2.34
C ASN A 56 -7.28 -7.95 3.52
N PRO A 57 -7.26 -6.61 3.42
CA PRO A 57 -6.79 -5.77 4.52
C PRO A 57 -7.71 -5.83 5.75
N ALA A 58 -8.99 -6.19 5.60
CA ALA A 58 -9.94 -6.29 6.70
C ALA A 58 -9.59 -7.41 7.70
N GLY A 59 -8.90 -8.46 7.24
CA GLY A 59 -8.37 -9.52 8.11
C GLY A 59 -7.08 -9.15 8.85
N HIS A 60 -6.47 -8.00 8.55
CA HIS A 60 -5.20 -7.58 9.14
C HIS A 60 -5.42 -6.71 10.39
N PRO A 61 -4.61 -6.84 11.45
CA PRO A 61 -4.70 -5.97 12.64
C PRO A 61 -4.71 -4.46 12.39
N LEU A 62 -4.07 -4.02 11.29
CA LEU A 62 -4.11 -2.62 10.84
C LEU A 62 -5.52 -2.12 10.53
N ALA A 63 -6.51 -2.98 10.27
CA ALA A 63 -7.88 -2.55 10.05
C ALA A 63 -8.53 -1.96 11.29
N ALA A 64 -8.45 -2.67 12.42
CA ALA A 64 -8.96 -2.15 13.69
C ALA A 64 -8.23 -0.86 14.09
N LEU A 65 -6.92 -0.77 13.83
CA LEU A 65 -6.16 0.45 14.06
C LEU A 65 -6.60 1.59 13.14
N ARG A 66 -6.78 1.32 11.85
CA ARG A 66 -7.20 2.32 10.86
C ARG A 66 -8.53 2.93 11.27
N ASP A 67 -9.51 2.10 11.62
CA ASP A 67 -10.83 2.54 12.07
C ASP A 67 -10.73 3.42 13.32
N HIS A 68 -9.84 3.07 14.26
CA HIS A 68 -9.58 3.87 15.46
C HIS A 68 -8.97 5.23 15.13
N VAL A 69 -7.92 5.25 14.30
CA VAL A 69 -7.26 6.48 13.86
C VAL A 69 -8.25 7.35 13.08
N ASP A 70 -9.03 6.78 12.17
CA ASP A 70 -10.00 7.50 11.35
C ASP A 70 -11.06 8.20 12.20
N ARG A 71 -11.60 7.51 13.22
CA ARG A 71 -12.52 8.14 14.17
C ARG A 71 -11.87 9.29 14.93
N ALA A 72 -10.63 9.13 15.38
CA ALA A 72 -9.92 10.16 16.12
C ALA A 72 -9.62 11.39 15.25
N LEU A 73 -9.23 11.18 13.98
CA LEU A 73 -9.00 12.25 13.01
C LEU A 73 -10.31 12.98 12.68
N ALA A 74 -11.40 12.23 12.45
CA ALA A 74 -12.73 12.80 12.19
C ALA A 74 -13.23 13.66 13.36
N ALA A 75 -13.06 13.19 14.60
CA ALA A 75 -13.39 13.97 15.80
C ALA A 75 -12.56 15.26 15.93
N SER A 76 -11.37 15.30 15.34
CA SER A 76 -10.48 16.46 15.37
C SER A 76 -10.54 17.31 14.09
N GLN A 77 -11.47 17.01 13.16
CA GLN A 77 -11.41 17.51 11.79
C GLN A 77 -11.33 19.04 11.68
N PRO A 78 -12.12 19.86 12.40
CA PRO A 78 -12.01 21.31 12.31
C PRO A 78 -10.63 21.83 12.75
N ARG A 79 -10.10 21.29 13.85
CA ARG A 79 -8.78 21.66 14.39
C ARG A 79 -7.67 21.19 13.45
N LEU A 80 -7.77 19.98 12.91
CA LEU A 80 -6.82 19.42 11.97
C LEU A 80 -6.75 20.24 10.68
N HIS A 81 -7.92 20.63 10.15
CA HIS A 81 -8.01 21.45 8.95
C HIS A 81 -7.35 22.83 9.15
N ALA A 82 -7.67 23.52 10.25
CA ALA A 82 -7.04 24.80 10.59
C ALA A 82 -5.53 24.68 10.81
N ALA A 83 -5.05 23.58 11.40
CA ALA A 83 -3.62 23.32 11.56
C ALA A 83 -2.93 23.04 10.21
N ALA A 84 -3.56 22.27 9.32
CA ALA A 84 -3.04 21.96 7.99
C ALA A 84 -2.86 23.23 7.13
N ILE A 85 -3.84 24.16 7.18
CA ILE A 85 -3.74 25.45 6.48
C ILE A 85 -2.58 26.28 7.02
N ARG A 86 -2.45 26.41 8.34
CA ARG A 86 -1.34 27.16 8.97
C ARG A 86 0.02 26.54 8.67
N ALA A 87 0.08 25.21 8.62
CA ALA A 87 1.27 24.48 8.23
C ALA A 87 1.55 24.55 6.72
N MET A 88 0.64 25.10 5.90
CA MET A 88 0.74 25.17 4.45
C MET A 88 0.96 23.79 3.81
N LEU A 89 0.24 22.77 4.29
CA LEU A 89 0.37 21.42 3.75
C LEU A 89 -0.13 21.37 2.29
N ARG A 90 0.68 20.78 1.41
CA ARG A 90 0.34 20.50 0.01
C ARG A 90 -0.29 19.12 -0.19
N ILE A 91 -0.25 18.29 0.84
CA ILE A 91 -0.87 16.98 0.92
C ILE A 91 -1.95 17.04 2.00
N GLU A 92 -3.07 16.35 1.79
CA GLU A 92 -4.12 16.26 2.81
C GLU A 92 -3.57 15.69 4.12
N ALA A 93 -4.01 16.26 5.25
CA ALA A 93 -3.51 15.86 6.55
C ALA A 93 -3.81 14.38 6.91
N PRO A 94 -5.04 13.84 6.68
CA PRO A 94 -5.33 12.48 7.14
C PRO A 94 -4.43 11.39 6.55
N PRO A 95 -4.17 11.33 5.22
CA PRO A 95 -3.20 10.37 4.66
C PRO A 95 -1.79 10.55 5.24
N LEU A 96 -1.33 11.78 5.42
CA LEU A 96 -0.01 12.08 5.96
C LEU A 96 0.13 11.60 7.42
N LEU A 97 -0.88 11.84 8.26
CA LEU A 97 -0.89 11.35 9.64
C LEU A 97 -0.92 9.82 9.69
N ARG A 98 -1.65 9.15 8.79
CA ARG A 98 -1.62 7.68 8.70
C ARG A 98 -0.25 7.16 8.25
N ALA A 99 0.45 7.86 7.36
CA ALA A 99 1.82 7.50 7.00
C ALA A 99 2.77 7.61 8.22
N LEU A 100 2.65 8.67 9.02
CA LEU A 100 3.38 8.81 10.29
C LEU A 100 3.04 7.70 11.30
N VAL A 101 1.78 7.23 11.33
CA VAL A 101 1.40 6.06 12.15
C VAL A 101 2.14 4.80 11.68
N ILE A 102 2.21 4.55 10.37
CA ILE A 102 3.00 3.43 9.82
C ILE A 102 4.47 3.56 10.21
N GLN A 103 5.04 4.76 10.11
CA GLN A 103 6.42 5.03 10.51
C GLN A 103 6.70 4.63 11.96
N LEU A 104 5.80 4.99 12.87
CA LEU A 104 5.91 4.68 14.30
C LEU A 104 5.75 3.20 14.62
N LEU A 105 4.96 2.45 13.85
CA LEU A 105 4.66 1.04 14.11
C LEU A 105 5.67 0.07 13.52
N TYR A 106 6.26 0.43 12.38
CA TYR A 106 7.13 -0.45 11.62
C TYR A 106 8.61 -0.03 11.67
N GLY A 107 8.96 0.95 12.50
CA GLY A 107 10.35 1.38 12.71
C GLY A 107 11.00 1.89 11.44
N ILE A 108 10.27 2.68 10.65
CA ILE A 108 10.80 3.23 9.39
C ILE A 108 11.54 4.53 9.69
N ASP A 109 12.87 4.50 9.58
CA ASP A 109 13.70 5.58 10.12
C ASP A 109 13.93 6.76 9.15
N THR A 110 13.52 6.64 7.88
CA THR A 110 13.76 7.68 6.87
C THR A 110 12.50 8.05 6.10
N GLU A 111 12.41 9.29 5.65
CA GLU A 111 11.30 9.78 4.80
C GLU A 111 11.27 9.05 3.46
N ALA A 112 12.45 8.80 2.86
CA ALA A 112 12.57 8.04 1.62
C ALA A 112 12.11 6.59 1.80
N GLY A 113 12.49 5.94 2.90
CA GLY A 113 12.01 4.59 3.23
C GLY A 113 10.51 4.57 3.47
N LEU A 114 9.94 5.57 4.16
CA LEU A 114 8.50 5.65 4.36
C LEU A 114 7.75 5.84 3.04
N HIS A 115 8.25 6.71 2.16
CA HIS A 115 7.70 6.92 0.83
C HIS A 115 7.72 5.63 0.01
N GLU A 116 8.86 4.93 -0.03
CA GLU A 116 9.01 3.64 -0.71
C GLU A 116 8.02 2.60 -0.16
N GLN A 117 7.90 2.50 1.17
CA GLN A 117 6.97 1.58 1.81
C GLN A 117 5.51 1.89 1.46
N VAL A 118 5.08 3.16 1.45
CA VAL A 118 3.70 3.52 1.04
C VAL A 118 3.49 3.32 -0.47
N SER A 119 4.55 3.44 -1.27
CA SER A 119 4.51 3.21 -2.72
C SER A 119 4.34 1.72 -3.05
N CYS A 120 5.16 0.86 -2.45
CA CYS A 120 5.28 -0.54 -2.84
C CYS A 120 4.43 -1.51 -2.01
N ASN A 121 4.13 -1.18 -0.74
CA ASN A 121 3.38 -2.05 0.13
C ASN A 121 1.87 -1.77 0.03
N LEU A 122 1.13 -2.68 -0.62
CA LEU A 122 -0.32 -2.53 -0.84
C LEU A 122 -1.11 -2.35 0.46
N LEU A 123 -0.68 -2.98 1.56
CA LEU A 123 -1.34 -2.86 2.86
C LEU A 123 -1.13 -1.48 3.48
N PHE A 124 0.08 -0.92 3.38
CA PHE A 124 0.36 0.43 3.86
C PHE A 124 -0.30 1.48 2.98
N ARG A 125 -0.31 1.26 1.66
CA ARG A 125 -1.03 2.09 0.69
C ARG A 125 -2.51 2.17 1.05
N TRP A 126 -3.12 1.00 1.28
CA TRP A 126 -4.49 0.91 1.77
C TRP A 126 -4.65 1.65 3.09
N PHE A 127 -3.80 1.39 4.10
CA PHE A 127 -3.90 2.02 5.43
C PHE A 127 -3.85 3.54 5.36
N VAL A 128 -2.94 4.11 4.55
CA VAL A 128 -2.82 5.55 4.31
C VAL A 128 -4.08 6.14 3.68
N GLY A 129 -4.85 5.32 2.96
CA GLY A 129 -6.09 5.70 2.28
C GLY A 129 -5.90 5.97 0.79
N LEU A 130 -4.85 5.42 0.19
CA LEU A 130 -4.61 5.47 -1.24
C LEU A 130 -5.26 4.27 -1.92
N SER A 131 -5.84 4.48 -3.11
CA SER A 131 -6.28 3.40 -3.98
C SER A 131 -5.08 2.64 -4.58
N LEU A 132 -5.32 1.41 -5.04
CA LEU A 132 -4.26 0.55 -5.60
C LEU A 132 -3.65 1.12 -6.89
N ASP A 133 -4.44 1.83 -7.68
CA ASP A 133 -4.11 2.42 -8.98
C ASP A 133 -3.76 3.91 -8.90
N GLN A 134 -3.99 4.55 -7.76
CA GLN A 134 -3.66 5.95 -7.55
C GLN A 134 -2.15 6.14 -7.62
N GLU A 135 -1.65 7.25 -8.17
CA GLU A 135 -0.23 7.63 -8.03
C GLU A 135 0.02 8.23 -6.65
N ILE A 136 1.17 7.93 -6.03
CA ILE A 136 1.60 8.62 -4.80
C ILE A 136 2.29 9.94 -5.15
N TRP A 137 2.30 10.89 -4.21
CA TRP A 137 3.04 12.15 -4.33
C TRP A 137 4.53 11.91 -4.62
N SER A 138 5.19 12.90 -5.23
CA SER A 138 6.64 12.84 -5.43
C SER A 138 7.37 12.70 -4.08
N PRO A 139 8.56 12.06 -4.04
CA PRO A 139 9.33 11.96 -2.80
C PRO A 139 9.60 13.33 -2.15
N GLN A 140 9.79 14.36 -2.97
CA GLN A 140 10.05 15.75 -2.54
C GLN A 140 8.80 16.38 -1.90
N ASP A 141 7.64 16.26 -2.54
CA ASP A 141 6.39 16.79 -1.98
C ASP A 141 6.00 16.05 -0.68
N PHE A 142 6.25 14.74 -0.64
CA PHE A 142 5.98 13.92 0.53
C PHE A 142 6.88 14.30 1.72
N GLY A 143 8.20 14.40 1.50
CA GLY A 143 9.15 14.83 2.53
C GLY A 143 8.82 16.23 3.08
N HIS A 144 8.61 17.22 2.20
CA HIS A 144 8.20 18.56 2.64
C HIS A 144 6.89 18.53 3.43
N ALA A 145 5.90 17.73 3.02
CA ALA A 145 4.66 17.64 3.78
C ALA A 145 4.88 17.04 5.18
N LEU A 146 5.67 15.97 5.31
CA LEU A 146 6.02 15.36 6.59
C LEU A 146 6.74 16.37 7.51
N GLU A 147 7.73 17.09 6.98
CA GLU A 147 8.46 18.12 7.70
C GLU A 147 7.51 19.19 8.26
N ARG A 148 6.64 19.73 7.40
CA ARG A 148 5.67 20.77 7.77
C ARG A 148 4.63 20.27 8.77
N ALA A 149 4.19 19.02 8.66
CA ALA A 149 3.28 18.40 9.60
C ALA A 149 3.93 18.19 10.98
N LEU A 150 5.17 17.70 11.00
CA LEU A 150 5.92 17.46 12.24
C LEU A 150 6.39 18.76 12.93
N ALA A 151 6.49 19.87 12.19
CA ALA A 151 6.74 21.20 12.77
C ALA A 151 5.49 21.81 13.42
N SER A 152 4.30 21.27 13.18
CA SER A 152 3.04 21.79 13.75
C SER A 152 2.67 21.10 15.05
N ALA A 153 2.75 21.82 16.17
CA ALA A 153 2.37 21.31 17.50
C ALA A 153 0.92 20.77 17.53
N ASP A 154 0.00 21.42 16.83
CA ASP A 154 -1.40 20.96 16.75
C ASP A 154 -1.53 19.62 16.02
N ILE A 155 -0.84 19.46 14.89
CA ILE A 155 -0.87 18.21 14.12
C ILE A 155 -0.24 17.07 14.93
N VAL A 156 0.90 17.31 15.56
CA VAL A 156 1.59 16.30 16.37
C VAL A 156 0.80 15.93 17.63
N ASP A 157 0.11 16.88 18.27
CA ASP A 157 -0.82 16.61 19.37
C ASP A 157 -1.98 15.72 18.90
N ILE A 158 -2.62 16.06 17.76
CA ILE A 158 -3.71 15.26 17.18
C ILE A 158 -3.24 13.84 16.85
N LEU A 159 -2.08 13.67 16.21
CA LEU A 159 -1.50 12.35 15.93
C LEU A 159 -1.32 11.53 17.21
N GLY A 160 -0.73 12.12 18.24
CA GLY A 160 -0.49 11.41 19.49
C GLY A 160 -1.77 11.12 20.28
N ARG A 161 -2.83 11.93 20.13
CA ARG A 161 -4.17 11.62 20.66
C ARG A 161 -4.84 10.50 19.88
N ALA A 162 -4.67 10.47 18.55
CA ALA A 162 -5.19 9.38 17.71
C ALA A 162 -4.57 8.03 18.07
N LEU A 163 -3.31 8.01 18.52
CA LEU A 163 -2.63 6.81 19.00
C LEU A 163 -2.91 6.48 20.48
N ALA A 164 -3.56 7.37 21.23
CA ALA A 164 -3.93 7.09 22.61
C ALA A 164 -5.04 6.02 22.64
N GLY A 165 -4.81 4.95 23.40
CA GLY A 165 -5.75 3.81 23.48
C GLY A 165 -5.92 3.01 22.19
N ALA A 166 -5.07 3.24 21.19
CA ALA A 166 -5.16 2.55 19.92
C ALA A 166 -4.81 1.05 20.06
N PRO A 167 -5.50 0.15 19.32
CA PRO A 167 -5.30 -1.31 19.42
C PRO A 167 -4.02 -1.76 18.70
N VAL A 168 -2.85 -1.38 19.24
CA VAL A 168 -1.54 -1.67 18.62
C VAL A 168 -0.96 -3.02 19.04
N ALA A 169 -1.40 -3.59 20.17
CA ALA A 169 -0.82 -4.82 20.71
C ALA A 169 -0.78 -6.00 19.73
N PRO A 170 -1.83 -6.29 18.92
CA PRO A 170 -1.74 -7.37 17.93
C PRO A 170 -0.73 -7.09 16.81
N ILE A 171 -0.51 -5.82 16.45
CA ILE A 171 0.49 -5.41 15.47
C ILE A 171 1.89 -5.60 16.07
N GLU A 172 2.12 -5.12 17.30
CA GLU A 172 3.41 -5.26 18.00
C GLU A 172 3.78 -6.73 18.20
N GLN A 173 2.81 -7.60 18.51
CA GLN A 173 3.02 -9.05 18.63
C GLN A 173 3.38 -9.70 17.30
N ALA A 174 2.71 -9.31 16.21
CA ALA A 174 2.95 -9.87 14.89
C ALA A 174 4.30 -9.43 14.29
N THR A 175 4.72 -8.19 14.53
CA THR A 175 5.97 -7.64 13.99
C THR A 175 7.17 -7.85 14.92
N GLY A 176 6.94 -8.05 16.22
CA GLY A 176 7.99 -7.98 17.25
C GLY A 176 8.52 -6.55 17.48
N ILE A 177 7.89 -5.53 16.88
CA ILE A 177 8.29 -4.13 16.95
C ILE A 177 7.26 -3.39 17.82
N ALA A 178 7.70 -2.85 18.94
CA ALA A 178 6.86 -1.99 19.76
C ALA A 178 6.63 -0.64 19.06
N LEU A 179 5.45 -0.03 19.27
CA LEU A 179 5.16 1.34 18.83
C LEU A 179 6.26 2.28 19.34
N ASN A 180 6.87 3.04 18.43
CA ASN A 180 7.98 3.94 18.75
C ASN A 180 7.51 5.19 19.52
N ARG A 181 7.17 5.00 20.81
CA ARG A 181 6.71 6.07 21.71
C ARG A 181 7.78 7.12 21.97
N THR A 182 9.05 6.74 21.86
CA THR A 182 10.18 7.68 22.03
C THR A 182 10.24 8.67 20.87
N LEU A 183 10.11 8.18 19.63
CA LEU A 183 10.04 9.05 18.45
C LEU A 183 8.82 9.98 18.50
N LEU A 184 7.64 9.46 18.89
CA LEU A 184 6.45 10.30 19.07
C LEU A 184 6.65 11.41 20.12
N ARG A 185 7.34 11.10 21.23
CA ARG A 185 7.70 12.12 22.24
C ARG A 185 8.67 13.16 21.68
N ALA A 186 9.70 12.73 20.98
CA ALA A 186 10.66 13.64 20.34
C ALA A 186 9.98 14.59 19.34
N TRP A 187 9.02 14.09 18.54
CA TRP A 187 8.22 14.94 17.66
C TRP A 187 7.41 15.98 18.43
N ARG A 188 6.77 15.60 19.55
CA ARG A 188 6.01 16.53 20.39
C ARG A 188 6.90 17.63 20.98
N GLU A 189 8.07 17.25 21.50
CA GLU A 189 9.00 18.19 22.10
C GLU A 189 9.53 19.20 21.06
N ARG A 190 9.94 18.71 19.89
CA ARG A 190 10.40 19.55 18.78
C ARG A 190 9.32 20.51 18.29
N ALA A 191 8.07 20.06 18.18
CA ALA A 191 6.99 20.90 17.68
C ALA A 191 6.61 22.04 18.66
N ILE A 192 6.88 21.88 19.96
CA ILE A 192 6.64 22.91 20.98
C ILE A 192 7.80 23.92 21.03
N ARG A 193 9.02 23.50 20.68
CA ARG A 193 10.22 24.34 20.64
C ARG A 193 10.76 24.38 19.20
N PRO A 194 10.13 25.14 18.29
CA PRO A 194 10.70 25.36 16.98
C PRO A 194 12.02 26.14 17.14
N ASP A 195 13.11 25.57 16.62
CA ASP A 195 14.41 26.25 16.53
C ASP A 195 14.34 27.53 15.68
#